data_AF-A0A928GD63-F1
#
_entry.id   AF-A0A928GD63-F1
#
_cell.length_a   1.000
_cell.length_b   1.000
_cell.length_c   1.000
_cell.angle_alpha   90.00
_cell.angle_beta   90.00
_cell.angle_gamma   90.00
#
_symmetry.space_group_name_H-M   'P 1'
#
loop_
_entity.id
_entity.type
_entity.pdbx_description
1 polymer ?
#
loop_
_entity_poly.entity_id
_entity_poly.type
_entity_poly.pdbx_seq_one_letter_code
_entity_poly.pdbx_strand_id
1 'polypeptide(L)'
;MNIGLYTITSPLHNQEAVEAASAGFIKEIENELDCRFDIKGADFGTYGQHDLDVIYVRTGGTEGIFKEVFPSLKGNIVLLTSGKSNSLAAS
;
A
#
# COMPACT_ATOMS: atom_id res chain seq x y z
N MET A 1 1.98 8.50 -16.14
CA MET A 1 1.61 8.93 -14.78
C MET A 1 2.57 8.26 -13.82
N ASN A 2 3.21 9.02 -12.95
CA ASN A 2 4.06 8.49 -11.89
C ASN A 2 3.19 8.18 -10.68
N ILE A 3 3.11 6.91 -10.27
CA ILE A 3 2.25 6.47 -9.17
C ILE A 3 3.10 5.86 -8.06
N GLY A 4 3.11 6.51 -6.88
CA GLY A 4 3.80 6.01 -5.71
C GLY A 4 2.99 4.90 -5.04
N LEU A 5 3.60 3.73 -4.82
CA LEU A 5 2.95 2.61 -4.13
C LEU A 5 3.59 2.36 -2.77
N TYR A 6 2.86 2.74 -1.74
CA TYR A 6 3.21 2.52 -0.34
C TYR A 6 2.46 1.30 0.17
N THR A 7 3.00 0.61 1.17
CA THR A 7 2.40 -0.61 1.71
C THR A 7 2.31 -0.54 3.22
N ILE A 8 1.17 -0.95 3.75
CA ILE A 8 1.00 -1.20 5.19
C ILE A 8 0.78 -2.71 5.38
N THR A 9 1.53 -3.30 6.32
CA THR A 9 1.55 -4.74 6.56
C THR A 9 1.75 -4.98 8.04
N SER A 10 0.89 -5.80 8.63
CA SER A 10 1.02 -6.19 10.02
C SER A 10 2.24 -7.12 10.19
N PRO A 11 3.06 -6.92 11.22
CA PRO A 11 4.25 -7.75 11.49
C PRO A 11 3.90 -9.20 11.88
N LEU A 12 2.62 -9.50 12.14
CA LEU A 12 2.15 -10.84 12.53
C LEU A 12 2.03 -11.81 11.34
N HIS A 13 2.12 -11.33 10.10
CA HIS A 13 2.00 -12.16 8.91
C HIS A 13 3.36 -12.55 8.34
N ASN A 14 3.42 -13.74 7.72
CA ASN A 14 4.61 -14.18 6.97
C ASN A 14 4.86 -13.24 5.79
N GLN A 15 5.97 -12.51 5.85
CA GLN A 15 6.33 -11.46 4.89
C GLN A 15 6.49 -12.01 3.47
N GLU A 16 7.13 -13.17 3.28
CA GLU A 16 7.33 -13.77 1.96
C GLU A 16 6.00 -14.13 1.28
N ALA A 17 5.06 -14.69 2.06
CA ALA A 17 3.73 -15.04 1.55
C ALA A 17 2.92 -13.80 1.15
N VAL A 18 3.04 -12.70 1.91
CA VAL A 18 2.39 -11.42 1.61
C VAL A 18 3.02 -10.76 0.39
N GLU A 19 4.35 -10.81 0.25
CA GLU A 19 5.08 -10.28 -0.91
C GLU A 19 4.63 -10.98 -2.20
N ALA A 20 4.61 -12.31 -2.19
CA ALA A 20 4.24 -13.12 -3.36
C ALA A 20 2.78 -12.86 -3.79
N ALA A 21 1.85 -12.80 -2.84
CA ALA A 21 0.45 -12.49 -3.13
C ALA A 21 0.25 -11.06 -3.65
N SER A 22 1.03 -10.11 -3.13
CA SER A 22 0.97 -8.71 -3.53
C SER A 22 1.56 -8.46 -4.91
N ALA A 23 2.67 -9.13 -5.24
CA ALA A 23 3.35 -8.97 -6.53
C ALA A 23 2.46 -9.34 -7.71
N GLY A 24 1.67 -10.43 -7.59
CA GLY A 24 0.71 -10.83 -8.63
C GLY A 24 -0.35 -9.76 -8.88
N PHE A 25 -1.00 -9.30 -7.81
CA PHE A 25 -2.05 -8.28 -7.90
C PHE A 25 -1.53 -6.93 -8.42
N ILE A 26 -0.35 -6.48 -7.97
CA ILE A 26 0.27 -5.25 -8.47
C ILE A 26 0.56 -5.37 -9.97
N LYS A 27 1.12 -6.50 -10.40
CA LYS A 27 1.45 -6.73 -11.81
C LYS A 27 0.21 -6.78 -12.71
N GLU A 28 -0.91 -7.30 -12.21
CA GLU A 28 -2.20 -7.27 -12.91
C GLU A 28 -2.67 -5.82 -13.14
N ILE A 29 -2.61 -4.97 -12.10
CA ILE A 29 -2.97 -3.54 -12.23
C ILE A 29 -2.05 -2.81 -13.20
N GLU A 30 -0.73 -3.02 -13.09
CA GLU A 30 0.26 -2.40 -13.98
C GLU A 30 0.00 -2.75 -15.45
N ASN A 31 -0.36 -4.00 -15.75
CA ASN A 31 -0.66 -4.44 -17.11
C ASN A 31 -1.96 -3.84 -17.63
N GLU A 32 -3.01 -3.73 -16.80
CA GLU A 32 -4.31 -3.20 -17.20
C GLU A 32 -4.26 -1.68 -17.44
N LEU A 33 -3.45 -0.96 -16.66
CA LEU A 33 -3.30 0.49 -16.75
C LEU A 33 -2.18 0.95 -17.68
N ASP A 34 -1.42 0.02 -18.27
CA ASP A 34 -0.19 0.28 -19.04
C ASP A 34 0.75 1.26 -18.31
N CYS A 35 0.91 1.05 -17.00
CA CYS A 35 1.73 1.89 -16.13
C CYS A 35 2.56 1.07 -15.15
N ARG A 36 3.61 1.65 -14.58
CA ARG A 36 4.41 1.03 -13.52
C ARG A 36 4.30 1.84 -12.24
N PHE A 37 4.23 1.13 -11.11
CA PHE A 37 4.31 1.75 -9.80
C PHE A 37 5.77 2.03 -9.42
N ASP A 38 6.00 3.17 -8.79
CA ASP A 38 7.21 3.44 -8.03
C ASP A 38 7.03 2.82 -6.63
N ILE A 39 7.52 1.59 -6.45
CA ILE A 39 7.33 0.82 -5.21
C ILE A 39 8.18 1.43 -4.09
N LYS A 40 7.51 2.03 -3.10
CA LYS A 40 8.13 2.59 -1.88
C LYS A 40 8.09 1.65 -0.69
N GLY A 41 7.15 0.71 -0.68
CA GLY A 41 6.97 -0.19 0.46
C GLY A 41 6.54 0.60 1.71
N ALA A 42 7.19 0.37 2.85
CA ALA A 42 6.84 1.03 4.11
C ALA A 42 7.49 2.43 4.30
N ASP A 43 8.24 2.94 3.31
CA ASP A 43 8.86 4.27 3.39
C ASP A 43 7.92 5.37 2.87
N PHE A 44 7.29 6.12 3.78
CA PHE A 44 6.39 7.23 3.47
C PHE A 44 7.09 8.59 3.27
N GLY A 45 8.43 8.65 3.27
CA GLY A 45 9.18 9.92 3.22
C GLY A 45 8.96 10.75 1.95
N THR A 46 8.46 10.13 0.89
CA THR A 46 8.16 10.77 -0.41
C THR A 46 6.66 10.92 -0.68
N TYR A 47 5.79 10.58 0.27
CA TYR A 47 4.34 10.63 0.07
C TYR A 47 3.88 12.08 -0.22
N GLY A 48 3.10 12.26 -1.27
CA GLY A 48 2.64 13.53 -1.81
C GLY A 48 3.54 14.11 -2.91
N GLN A 49 4.52 13.36 -3.41
CA GLN A 49 5.48 13.82 -4.44
C GLN A 49 5.24 13.20 -5.83
N HIS A 50 4.21 12.36 -5.97
CA HIS A 50 3.84 11.68 -7.23
C HIS A 50 2.57 12.29 -7.83
N ASP A 51 2.24 11.92 -9.08
CA ASP A 51 0.98 12.33 -9.70
C ASP A 51 -0.22 11.74 -8.94
N LEU A 52 -0.02 10.54 -8.37
CA LEU A 52 -0.95 9.83 -7.50
C LEU A 52 -0.15 8.99 -6.50
N ASP A 53 -0.53 9.06 -5.23
CA ASP A 53 -0.01 8.16 -4.19
C ASP A 53 -1.09 7.20 -3.73
N VAL A 54 -0.70 5.95 -3.58
CA VAL A 54 -1.60 4.85 -3.22
C VAL A 54 -1.00 4.08 -2.06
N ILE A 55 -1.82 3.83 -1.04
CA ILE A 55 -1.48 3.01 0.12
C ILE A 55 -2.14 1.65 -0.05
N TYR A 56 -1.35 0.61 -0.30
CA TYR A 56 -1.82 -0.75 -0.37
C TYR A 56 -1.86 -1.39 1.02
N VAL A 57 -3.09 -1.68 1.48
CA VAL A 57 -3.33 -2.40 2.73
C VAL A 57 -3.19 -3.91 2.49
N ARG A 58 -1.97 -4.43 2.69
CA ARG A 58 -1.61 -5.82 2.32
C ARG A 58 -2.14 -6.87 3.31
N THR A 59 -2.42 -6.48 4.55
CA THR A 59 -2.99 -7.37 5.57
C THR A 59 -4.03 -6.65 6.45
N GLY A 60 -4.84 -7.44 7.16
CA GLY A 60 -5.68 -6.96 8.25
C GLY A 60 -4.88 -6.44 9.46
N GLY A 61 -5.56 -5.72 10.36
CA GLY A 61 -5.00 -5.29 11.65
C GLY A 61 -3.88 -4.27 11.55
N THR A 62 -4.04 -3.30 10.66
CA THR A 62 -3.04 -2.29 10.32
C THR A 62 -3.39 -0.88 10.78
N GLU A 63 -4.50 -0.70 11.51
CA GLU A 63 -4.99 0.60 12.00
C GLU A 63 -3.94 1.33 12.84
N GLY A 64 -3.24 0.62 13.73
CA GLY A 64 -2.15 1.21 14.53
C GLY A 64 -1.05 1.80 13.65
N ILE A 65 -0.58 1.03 12.67
CA ILE A 65 0.45 1.48 11.72
C ILE A 65 -0.06 2.67 10.89
N PHE A 66 -1.32 2.61 10.45
CA PHE A 66 -1.93 3.72 9.72
C PHE A 66 -1.97 4.99 10.57
N LYS A 67 -2.33 4.92 11.86
CA LYS A 67 -2.34 6.07 12.79
C LYS A 67 -0.94 6.65 13.00
N GLU A 68 0.10 5.83 12.98
CA GLU A 68 1.49 6.28 13.09
C GLU A 68 1.95 7.07 11.86
N VAL A 69 1.58 6.61 10.66
CA VAL A 69 1.99 7.29 9.41
C VAL A 69 1.07 8.44 9.02
N PHE A 70 -0.21 8.41 9.40
CA PHE A 70 -1.21 9.39 8.98
C PHE A 70 -0.78 10.87 9.17
N PRO A 71 -0.14 11.28 10.28
CA PRO A 71 0.30 12.66 10.46
C PRO A 71 1.36 13.14 9.46
N SER A 72 2.12 12.22 8.83
CA SER A 72 3.15 12.56 7.84
C SER A 72 2.60 12.66 6.42
N LEU A 73 1.43 12.07 6.14
CA LEU A 73 0.83 12.05 4.81
C LEU A 73 0.43 13.46 4.35
N LYS A 74 0.78 13.81 3.11
CA LYS A 74 0.41 15.06 2.45
C LYS A 74 -0.48 14.76 1.25
N GLY A 75 -1.59 15.48 1.13
CA GLY A 75 -2.51 15.35 -0.01
C GLY A 75 -3.63 14.34 0.21
N ASN A 76 -4.17 13.83 -0.90
CA ASN A 76 -5.27 12.86 -0.87
C ASN A 76 -4.78 11.51 -0.38
N ILE A 77 -5.65 10.80 0.34
CA ILE A 77 -5.38 9.46 0.84
C ILE A 77 -6.18 8.47 0.01
N VAL A 78 -5.48 7.68 -0.79
CA VAL A 78 -6.07 6.63 -1.62
C VAL A 78 -5.64 5.29 -1.06
N LEU A 79 -6.62 4.50 -0.61
CA LEU A 79 -6.38 3.15 -0.12
C LEU A 79 -6.66 2.15 -1.25
N LEU A 80 -5.64 1.36 -1.59
CA LEU A 80 -5.80 0.17 -2.41
C LEU A 80 -6.03 -1.01 -1.49
N THR A 81 -7.04 -1.81 -1.82
CA THR A 81 -7.41 -3.02 -1.09
C THR A 81 -7.70 -4.14 -2.07
N SER A 82 -7.55 -5.39 -1.64
CA SER A 82 -7.91 -6.57 -2.42
C SER A 82 -8.95 -7.42 -1.68
N GLY A 83 -9.58 -8.36 -2.38
CA GLY A 83 -10.55 -9.28 -1.75
C GLY A 83 -9.95 -10.16 -0.63
N LYS A 84 -8.61 -10.28 -0.55
CA LYS A 84 -7.92 -11.02 0.51
C LYS A 84 -7.48 -10.13 1.67
N SER A 85 -7.34 -8.83 1.44
CA SER A 85 -6.91 -7.87 2.45
C SER A 85 -7.46 -6.48 2.15
N ASN A 86 -8.36 -6.04 3.01
CA ASN A 86 -9.07 -4.78 2.89
C ASN A 86 -9.38 -4.10 4.22
N SER A 87 -8.80 -4.60 5.32
CA SER A 87 -9.16 -4.15 6.66
C SER A 87 -8.02 -3.39 7.31
N LEU A 88 -8.26 -2.13 7.64
CA LEU A 88 -7.44 -1.44 8.63
C LEU A 88 -7.70 -1.99 10.02
N ALA A 89 -8.93 -2.41 10.33
CA ALA A 89 -9.33 -2.76 11.68
C ALA A 89 -8.46 -3.90 12.28
N ALA A 90 -7.80 -3.60 13.39
CA ALA A 90 -7.69 -4.47 14.56
C ALA A 90 -7.40 -3.59 15.78
N SER A 91 -8.26 -3.74 16.79
CA SER A 91 -8.25 -3.05 18.10
C SER A 91 -7.04 -3.42 18.95
#